data_AF-A0A9X7UCJ0-F1
#
_entry.id   AF-A0A9X7UCJ0-F1
#
_cell.length_a   1.000
_cell.length_b   1.000
_cell.length_c   1.000
_cell.angle_alpha   90.00
_cell.angle_beta   90.00
_cell.angle_gamma   90.00
#
_symmetry.space_group_name_H-M   'P 1'
#
loop_
_entity.id
_entity.type
_entity.pdbx_description
1 polymer ?
#
loop_
_entity_poly.entity_id
_entity_poly.type
_entity_poly.pdbx_seq_one_letter_code
_entity_poly.pdbx_strand_id
1 'polypeptide(L)'
;MLTHEMYEQRIAARTQRSALDYFTTSALLGRPDPLASDSPDDVSFDLTYKMVDRLVIAAVETGARFERDSLPSDPLAWLYSPQPPFDGARPLEACLTAPGLMRCIMFHSLDLELGMPSDLVDQILRRDAGMTGETVAGGLWNTGRDRDSVEHGRTLYTATIVDVRVDQIHHVYHAMMACDLAEARGLLRLRYGRQLADQAEVRRGYDASNPLAVSMVSDAMGAILAMVASNPQSALAEGLDLQLESRFAP
;
A
#
# COMPACT_ATOMS: atom_id res chain seq x y z
N MET A 1 -23.95 7.74 -16.82
CA MET A 1 -24.87 6.65 -16.45
C MET A 1 -24.58 5.48 -17.37
N LEU A 2 -23.92 4.43 -16.86
CA LEU A 2 -23.69 3.18 -17.62
C LEU A 2 -25.04 2.48 -17.79
N THR A 3 -25.38 2.06 -19.00
CA THR A 3 -26.62 1.31 -19.26
C THR A 3 -26.53 -0.09 -18.66
N HIS A 4 -27.67 -0.67 -18.29
CA HIS A 4 -27.75 -2.02 -17.73
C HIS A 4 -27.06 -3.07 -18.62
N GLU A 5 -27.10 -2.89 -19.96
CA GLU A 5 -26.35 -3.68 -20.95
C GLU A 5 -24.82 -3.57 -20.79
N MET A 6 -24.28 -2.38 -20.48
CA MET A 6 -22.83 -2.23 -20.26
C MET A 6 -22.39 -2.87 -18.93
N TYR A 7 -23.28 -2.96 -17.94
CA TYR A 7 -23.04 -3.65 -16.68
C TYR A 7 -23.03 -5.17 -16.88
N GLU A 8 -24.00 -5.70 -17.63
CA GLU A 8 -24.07 -7.11 -18.04
C GLU A 8 -22.86 -7.51 -18.91
N GLN A 9 -22.47 -6.67 -19.88
CA GLN A 9 -21.27 -6.91 -20.72
C GLN A 9 -19.98 -6.87 -19.91
N ARG A 10 -19.87 -5.98 -18.90
CA ARG A 10 -18.73 -5.97 -17.98
C ARG A 10 -18.69 -7.21 -17.10
N ILE A 11 -19.83 -7.67 -16.58
CA ILE A 11 -19.91 -8.92 -15.80
C ILE A 11 -19.56 -10.12 -16.70
N ALA A 12 -20.09 -10.19 -17.92
CA ALA A 12 -19.77 -11.26 -18.87
C ALA A 12 -18.29 -11.26 -19.27
N ALA A 13 -17.68 -10.09 -19.49
CA ALA A 13 -16.24 -9.96 -19.77
C ALA A 13 -15.36 -10.32 -18.54
N ARG A 14 -15.79 -9.97 -17.32
CA ARG A 14 -15.17 -10.40 -16.06
C ARG A 14 -15.28 -11.91 -15.85
N THR A 15 -16.39 -12.51 -16.30
CA THR A 15 -16.68 -13.95 -16.19
C THR A 15 -15.96 -14.77 -17.28
N GLN A 16 -15.54 -14.13 -18.38
CA GLN A 16 -14.80 -14.76 -19.49
C GLN A 16 -13.27 -14.81 -19.33
N ARG A 17 -12.64 -14.00 -18.45
CA ARG A 17 -11.35 -14.37 -17.83
C ARG A 17 -11.63 -15.45 -16.78
N SER A 18 -12.03 -16.61 -17.29
CA SER A 18 -12.76 -17.60 -16.49
C SER A 18 -11.82 -18.33 -15.52
N ALA A 19 -12.39 -19.01 -14.52
CA ALA A 19 -11.66 -19.91 -13.63
C ALA A 19 -10.71 -20.88 -14.39
N LEU A 20 -11.02 -21.18 -15.67
CA LEU A 20 -10.20 -21.97 -16.57
C LEU A 20 -8.79 -21.39 -16.80
N ASP A 21 -8.61 -20.07 -16.76
CA ASP A 21 -7.29 -19.43 -16.91
C ASP A 21 -6.40 -19.73 -15.70
N TYR A 22 -6.98 -19.75 -14.49
CA TYR A 22 -6.22 -20.10 -13.27
C TYR A 22 -5.78 -21.57 -13.26
N PHE A 23 -6.62 -22.49 -13.73
CA PHE A 23 -6.25 -23.91 -13.90
C PHE A 23 -5.21 -24.09 -14.99
N THR A 24 -5.33 -23.34 -16.09
CA THR A 24 -4.37 -23.36 -17.19
C THR A 24 -3.01 -22.85 -16.73
N THR A 25 -2.96 -21.76 -15.97
CA THR A 25 -1.72 -21.24 -15.37
C THR A 25 -1.12 -22.22 -14.37
N SER A 26 -1.93 -22.82 -13.48
CA SER A 26 -1.43 -23.83 -12.54
C SER A 26 -0.80 -25.02 -13.27
N ALA A 27 -1.48 -25.52 -14.31
CA ALA A 27 -0.99 -26.61 -15.15
C ALA A 27 0.27 -26.23 -15.95
N LEU A 28 0.32 -25.02 -16.52
CA LEU A 28 1.50 -24.49 -17.25
C LEU A 28 2.72 -24.33 -16.33
N LEU A 29 2.50 -24.05 -15.05
CA LEU A 29 3.54 -23.95 -14.03
C LEU A 29 3.90 -25.32 -13.41
N GLY A 30 3.30 -26.42 -13.88
CA GLY A 30 3.55 -27.77 -13.36
C GLY A 30 3.09 -27.94 -11.91
N ARG A 31 2.08 -27.21 -11.47
CA ARG A 31 1.57 -27.26 -10.10
C ARG A 31 0.40 -28.23 -9.93
N PRO A 32 0.19 -28.76 -8.72
CA PRO A 32 -0.98 -29.56 -8.40
C PRO A 32 -2.27 -28.78 -8.70
N ASP A 33 -3.32 -29.49 -9.14
CA ASP A 33 -4.65 -28.92 -9.28
C ASP A 33 -5.19 -28.58 -7.87
N PRO A 34 -5.44 -27.30 -7.56
CA PRO A 34 -5.91 -26.89 -6.24
C PRO A 34 -7.34 -27.36 -5.92
N LEU A 35 -8.08 -27.91 -6.90
CA LEU A 35 -9.37 -28.55 -6.67
C LEU A 35 -9.30 -30.07 -6.56
N ALA A 36 -8.14 -30.68 -6.80
CA ALA A 36 -7.95 -32.09 -6.55
C ALA A 36 -7.99 -32.39 -5.04
N SER A 37 -8.39 -33.59 -4.67
CA SER A 37 -8.31 -34.03 -3.28
C SER A 37 -6.85 -34.06 -2.83
N ASP A 38 -6.60 -33.59 -1.61
CA ASP A 38 -5.30 -33.68 -0.97
C ASP A 38 -4.81 -35.14 -0.91
N SER A 39 -3.53 -35.32 -1.20
CA SER A 39 -2.80 -36.58 -1.08
C SER A 39 -1.98 -36.60 0.22
N PRO A 40 -1.85 -37.76 0.89
CA PRO A 40 -0.89 -37.89 1.99
C PRO A 40 0.57 -37.66 1.57
N ASP A 41 0.86 -37.70 0.27
CA ASP A 41 2.19 -37.41 -0.29
C ASP A 41 2.37 -35.93 -0.67
N ASP A 42 1.38 -35.07 -0.44
CA ASP A 42 1.47 -33.65 -0.75
C ASP A 42 2.51 -32.94 0.12
N VAL A 43 3.17 -31.95 -0.48
CA VAL A 43 4.14 -31.12 0.22
C VAL A 43 3.41 -30.20 1.21
N SER A 44 3.57 -30.45 2.50
CA SER A 44 3.07 -29.59 3.57
C SER A 44 4.05 -28.45 3.89
N PHE A 45 3.53 -27.26 4.17
CA PHE A 45 4.30 -26.11 4.62
C PHE A 45 3.89 -25.69 6.03
N ASP A 46 4.86 -25.49 6.93
CA ASP A 46 4.60 -24.92 8.25
C ASP A 46 4.47 -23.40 8.15
N LEU A 47 3.24 -22.91 8.11
CA LEU A 47 2.92 -21.48 8.04
C LEU A 47 2.28 -21.00 9.34
N THR A 48 2.78 -19.87 9.84
CA THR A 48 2.09 -19.14 10.92
C THR A 48 0.89 -18.37 10.37
N TYR A 49 -0.09 -18.05 11.21
CA TYR A 49 -1.21 -17.17 10.80
C TYR A 49 -0.76 -15.86 10.17
N LYS A 50 0.30 -15.23 10.71
CA LYS A 50 0.87 -14.01 10.13
C LYS A 50 1.45 -14.22 8.73
N MET A 51 2.02 -15.39 8.47
CA MET A 51 2.52 -15.74 7.14
C MET A 51 1.37 -15.91 6.16
N VAL A 52 0.29 -16.57 6.58
CA VAL A 52 -0.95 -16.70 5.78
C VAL A 52 -1.53 -15.33 5.46
N ASP A 53 -1.68 -14.45 6.46
CA ASP A 53 -2.18 -13.08 6.24
C ASP A 53 -1.34 -12.32 5.21
N ARG A 54 0.00 -12.44 5.27
CA ARG A 54 0.86 -11.78 4.30
C ARG A 54 0.65 -12.30 2.88
N LEU A 55 0.46 -13.61 2.71
CA LEU A 55 0.16 -14.20 1.40
C LEU A 55 -1.17 -13.68 0.85
N VAL A 56 -2.19 -13.58 1.71
CA VAL A 56 -3.50 -13.04 1.33
C VAL A 56 -3.38 -11.59 0.89
N ILE A 57 -2.69 -10.75 1.66
CA ILE A 57 -2.50 -9.33 1.31
C ILE A 57 -1.73 -9.20 0.00
N ALA A 58 -0.64 -9.94 -0.19
CA ALA A 58 0.14 -9.91 -1.42
C ALA A 58 -0.72 -10.31 -2.64
N ALA A 59 -1.52 -11.38 -2.53
CA ALA A 59 -2.39 -11.82 -3.60
C ALA A 59 -3.48 -10.78 -3.94
N VAL A 60 -4.09 -10.16 -2.93
CA VAL A 60 -5.08 -9.09 -3.10
C VAL A 60 -4.47 -7.89 -3.81
N GLU A 61 -3.31 -7.44 -3.38
CA GLU A 61 -2.64 -6.28 -3.96
C GLU A 61 -2.22 -6.53 -5.41
N THR A 62 -1.65 -7.72 -5.71
CA THR A 62 -1.32 -8.11 -7.07
C THR A 62 -2.57 -8.15 -7.95
N GLY A 63 -3.65 -8.80 -7.49
CA GLY A 63 -4.90 -8.88 -8.24
C GLY A 63 -5.51 -7.50 -8.51
N ALA A 64 -5.56 -6.64 -7.49
CA ALA A 64 -6.10 -5.29 -7.58
C ALA A 64 -5.33 -4.45 -8.62
N ARG A 65 -3.99 -4.53 -8.62
CA ARG A 65 -3.18 -3.85 -9.62
C ARG A 65 -3.45 -4.34 -11.03
N PHE A 66 -3.44 -5.66 -11.23
CA PHE A 66 -3.60 -6.25 -12.55
C PHE A 66 -4.97 -5.94 -13.16
N GLU A 67 -6.01 -5.85 -12.33
CA GLU A 67 -7.33 -5.38 -12.76
C GLU A 67 -7.33 -3.86 -13.04
N ARG A 68 -6.85 -3.04 -12.11
CA ARG A 68 -6.81 -1.57 -12.22
C ARG A 68 -6.12 -1.12 -13.50
N ASP A 69 -4.96 -1.72 -13.80
CA ASP A 69 -4.07 -1.30 -14.88
C ASP A 69 -4.32 -2.11 -16.16
N SER A 70 -5.30 -3.02 -16.16
CA SER A 70 -5.65 -3.90 -17.28
C SER A 70 -4.45 -4.65 -17.85
N LEU A 71 -3.59 -5.16 -16.97
CA LEU A 71 -2.37 -5.83 -17.37
C LEU A 71 -2.68 -7.12 -18.16
N PRO A 72 -1.90 -7.43 -19.21
CA PRO A 72 -2.16 -8.58 -20.07
C PRO A 72 -1.71 -9.92 -19.45
N SER A 73 -0.83 -9.87 -18.46
CA SER A 73 -0.30 -11.05 -17.76
C SER A 73 -1.27 -11.55 -16.69
N ASP A 74 -1.21 -12.84 -16.34
CA ASP A 74 -2.00 -13.40 -15.23
C ASP A 74 -1.36 -13.03 -13.87
N PRO A 75 -2.11 -12.43 -12.92
CA PRO A 75 -1.60 -12.14 -11.57
C PRO A 75 -1.10 -13.39 -10.83
N LEU A 76 -1.74 -14.55 -11.03
CA LEU A 76 -1.31 -15.80 -10.40
C LEU A 76 0.02 -16.29 -10.99
N ALA A 77 0.21 -16.17 -12.31
CA ALA A 77 1.48 -16.45 -12.94
C ALA A 77 2.60 -15.53 -12.41
N TRP A 78 2.28 -14.26 -12.13
CA TRP A 78 3.23 -13.31 -11.58
C TRP A 78 3.69 -13.70 -10.16
N LEU A 79 2.76 -14.07 -9.27
CA LEU A 79 3.06 -14.49 -7.89
C LEU A 79 3.95 -15.74 -7.81
N TYR A 80 3.81 -16.64 -8.78
CA TYR A 80 4.56 -17.90 -8.83
C TYR A 80 5.87 -17.84 -9.62
N SER A 81 6.10 -16.77 -10.38
CA SER A 81 7.32 -16.61 -11.17
C SER A 81 8.37 -15.81 -10.42
N PRO A 82 9.68 -16.07 -10.63
CA PRO A 82 10.76 -15.18 -10.22
C PRO A 82 10.48 -13.74 -10.66
N GLN A 83 10.56 -12.80 -9.73
CA GLN A 83 10.31 -11.38 -10.03
C GLN A 83 11.54 -10.53 -9.71
N PRO A 84 11.99 -9.66 -10.65
CA PRO A 84 13.11 -8.75 -10.42
C PRO A 84 12.98 -7.87 -9.17
N PRO A 85 11.80 -7.33 -8.80
CA PRO A 85 11.63 -6.60 -7.53
C PRO A 85 12.00 -7.40 -6.29
N PHE A 86 11.97 -8.74 -6.33
CA PHE A 86 12.25 -9.61 -5.19
C PHE A 86 13.59 -10.34 -5.32
N ASP A 87 14.57 -9.73 -6.00
CA ASP A 87 15.90 -10.34 -6.22
C ASP A 87 15.82 -11.69 -6.95
N GLY A 88 14.82 -11.86 -7.83
CA GLY A 88 14.57 -13.11 -8.52
C GLY A 88 13.88 -14.19 -7.67
N ALA A 89 13.53 -13.89 -6.42
CA ALA A 89 12.64 -14.75 -5.65
C ALA A 89 11.20 -14.67 -6.20
N ARG A 90 10.40 -15.68 -5.89
CA ARG A 90 8.96 -15.65 -6.18
C ARG A 90 8.26 -14.75 -5.16
N PRO A 91 7.36 -13.84 -5.57
CA PRO A 91 6.61 -13.00 -4.64
C PRO A 91 5.89 -13.78 -3.55
N LEU A 92 5.29 -14.92 -3.90
CA LEU A 92 4.62 -15.81 -2.94
C LEU A 92 5.56 -16.25 -1.80
N GLU A 93 6.82 -16.55 -2.09
CA GLU A 93 7.79 -16.99 -1.08
C GLU A 93 8.35 -15.79 -0.30
N ALA A 94 8.70 -14.70 -1.01
CA ALA A 94 9.28 -13.51 -0.40
C ALA A 94 8.30 -12.85 0.61
N CYS A 95 7.00 -12.82 0.28
CA CYS A 95 5.96 -12.22 1.12
C CYS A 95 5.69 -12.97 2.42
N LEU A 96 6.25 -14.16 2.64
CA LEU A 96 6.19 -14.82 3.96
C LEU A 96 6.87 -13.98 5.05
N THR A 97 7.78 -13.08 4.66
CA THR A 97 8.48 -12.15 5.53
C THR A 97 7.83 -10.76 5.53
N ALA A 98 7.94 -10.02 6.64
CA ALA A 98 7.43 -8.65 6.69
C ALA A 98 8.12 -7.71 5.66
N PRO A 99 9.45 -7.75 5.45
CA PRO A 99 10.09 -6.95 4.41
C PRO A 99 9.61 -7.29 3.00
N GLY A 100 9.43 -8.57 2.69
CA GLY A 100 8.91 -8.99 1.38
C GLY A 100 7.48 -8.52 1.15
N LEU A 101 6.61 -8.61 2.16
CA LEU A 101 5.25 -8.08 2.05
C LEU A 101 5.26 -6.55 1.83
N MET A 102 6.02 -5.81 2.64
CA MET A 102 6.11 -4.34 2.50
C MET A 102 6.57 -3.95 1.09
N ARG A 103 7.57 -4.67 0.57
CA ARG A 103 8.04 -4.48 -0.80
C ARG A 103 6.93 -4.74 -1.83
N CYS A 104 6.15 -5.81 -1.66
CA CYS A 104 5.03 -6.14 -2.54
C CYS A 104 3.96 -5.03 -2.56
N ILE A 105 3.56 -4.55 -1.38
CA ILE A 105 2.61 -3.44 -1.24
C ILE A 105 3.13 -2.20 -1.96
N MET A 106 4.36 -1.77 -1.64
CA MET A 106 4.95 -0.58 -2.25
C MET A 106 5.09 -0.71 -3.76
N PHE A 107 5.51 -1.87 -4.26
CA PHE A 107 5.66 -2.12 -5.69
C PHE A 107 4.34 -1.95 -6.45
N HIS A 108 3.23 -2.40 -5.90
CA HIS A 108 1.93 -2.33 -6.55
C HIS A 108 1.19 -1.00 -6.31
N SER A 109 1.32 -0.43 -5.11
CA SER A 109 0.70 0.82 -4.72
C SER A 109 1.37 2.05 -5.38
N LEU A 110 2.68 2.00 -5.61
CA LEU A 110 3.41 3.05 -6.35
C LEU A 110 3.38 2.86 -7.88
N ASP A 111 2.66 1.84 -8.34
CA ASP A 111 2.54 1.49 -9.76
C ASP A 111 3.89 1.37 -10.48
N LEU A 112 4.89 0.76 -9.81
CA LEU A 112 6.23 0.61 -10.37
C LEU A 112 6.24 -0.35 -11.55
N GLU A 113 6.93 -0.02 -12.64
CA GLU A 113 6.95 -0.84 -13.86
C GLU A 113 7.23 -2.33 -13.60
N LEU A 114 6.48 -3.20 -14.30
CA LEU A 114 6.71 -4.65 -14.24
C LEU A 114 8.12 -4.97 -14.72
N GLY A 115 8.93 -5.57 -13.84
CA GLY A 115 10.32 -5.91 -14.13
C GLY A 115 11.35 -4.91 -13.59
N MET A 116 10.91 -3.88 -12.85
CA MET A 116 11.82 -2.98 -12.15
C MET A 116 12.80 -3.78 -11.26
N PRO A 117 14.11 -3.50 -11.32
CA PRO A 117 15.08 -4.24 -10.53
C PRO A 117 14.97 -3.90 -9.04
N SER A 118 15.31 -4.87 -8.19
CA SER A 118 15.20 -4.79 -6.74
C SER A 118 16.00 -3.65 -6.12
N ASP A 119 17.16 -3.29 -6.69
CA ASP A 119 18.00 -2.20 -6.21
C ASP A 119 17.34 -0.83 -6.33
N LEU A 120 16.50 -0.62 -7.34
CA LEU A 120 15.73 0.61 -7.51
C LEU A 120 14.53 0.64 -6.55
N VAL A 121 13.87 -0.49 -6.34
CA VAL A 121 12.81 -0.64 -5.32
C VAL A 121 13.40 -0.41 -3.92
N ASP A 122 14.57 -0.97 -3.64
CA ASP A 122 15.30 -0.76 -2.40
C ASP A 122 15.76 0.68 -2.23
N GLN A 123 16.12 1.39 -3.30
CA GLN A 123 16.39 2.82 -3.22
C GLN A 123 15.14 3.63 -2.89
N ILE A 124 13.96 3.25 -3.38
CA ILE A 124 12.69 3.89 -3.00
C ILE A 124 12.40 3.61 -1.52
N LEU A 125 12.52 2.35 -1.08
CA LEU A 125 12.35 1.94 0.32
C LEU A 125 13.39 2.61 1.24
N ARG A 126 14.64 2.76 0.79
CA ARG A 126 15.73 3.43 1.52
C ARG A 126 15.64 4.95 1.46
N ARG A 127 15.00 5.54 0.46
CA ARG A 127 14.76 6.99 0.41
C ARG A 127 13.67 7.39 1.39
N ASP A 128 12.69 6.52 1.62
CA ASP A 128 11.75 6.64 2.73
C ASP A 128 12.40 6.29 4.08
N ALA A 129 13.26 5.27 4.14
CA ALA A 129 14.03 4.94 5.36
C ALA A 129 15.24 5.87 5.61
N GLY A 130 15.57 6.76 4.69
CA GLY A 130 16.80 7.56 4.63
C GLY A 130 16.83 8.77 5.56
N MET A 131 15.89 8.86 6.49
CA MET A 131 15.94 9.78 7.63
C MET A 131 16.41 9.10 8.92
N THR A 132 17.09 7.94 8.82
CA THR A 132 17.77 7.32 9.96
C THR A 132 19.29 7.24 9.72
N GLY A 133 19.96 8.35 10.06
CA GLY A 133 21.28 8.35 10.69
C GLY A 133 22.50 7.99 9.84
N GLU A 134 23.10 8.98 9.19
CA GLU A 134 24.56 9.11 9.17
C GLU A 134 24.99 10.58 9.16
N THR A 135 25.97 10.86 10.00
CA THR A 135 26.44 12.17 10.44
C THR A 135 27.08 12.97 9.30
N VAL A 136 26.40 13.99 8.79
CA VAL A 136 27.06 15.09 8.08
C VAL A 136 26.93 16.35 8.92
N ALA A 137 28.08 16.77 9.47
CA ALA A 137 28.22 18.01 10.20
C ALA A 137 28.03 19.21 9.26
N GLY A 138 27.19 20.15 9.70
CA GLY A 138 26.92 21.46 9.09
C GLY A 138 25.62 21.48 8.31
N GLY A 139 24.54 22.16 8.69
CA GLY A 139 24.30 23.22 9.67
C GLY A 139 23.05 23.97 9.21
N LEU A 140 22.27 24.50 10.17
CA LEU A 140 20.89 25.01 10.09
C LEU A 140 19.88 23.86 9.88
N TRP A 141 19.15 23.35 10.88
CA TRP A 141 18.44 24.07 11.94
C TRP A 141 18.54 23.31 13.26
N ASN A 142 19.43 23.79 14.12
CA ASN A 142 19.45 23.42 15.53
C ASN A 142 18.51 24.40 16.24
N THR A 143 17.23 24.06 16.35
CA THR A 143 16.41 24.55 17.47
C THR A 143 16.19 23.37 18.39
N GLY A 144 17.13 23.20 19.31
CA GLY A 144 16.93 22.37 20.48
C GLY A 144 15.66 22.80 21.19
N ARG A 145 14.68 21.91 21.20
CA ARG A 145 13.70 21.79 22.28
C ARG A 145 13.50 20.30 22.54
N ASP A 146 14.04 19.89 23.68
CA ASP A 146 13.69 18.72 24.47
C ASP A 146 13.61 17.37 23.76
N ARG A 147 14.73 16.65 23.89
CA ARG A 147 14.79 15.19 24.08
C ARG A 147 14.10 14.70 25.37
N ASP A 148 13.29 15.54 26.02
CA ASP A 148 12.52 15.27 27.25
C ASP A 148 11.00 15.39 27.04
N SER A 149 10.50 15.23 25.80
CA SER A 149 9.08 15.00 25.59
C SER A 149 8.74 13.55 25.93
N VAL A 150 8.62 13.30 27.25
CA VAL A 150 7.82 12.28 27.93
C VAL A 150 7.04 11.36 26.99
N GLU A 151 7.18 10.05 27.15
CA GLU A 151 6.42 8.91 26.58
C GLU A 151 4.93 9.17 26.21
N HIS A 152 4.67 10.08 25.27
CA HIS A 152 3.38 10.23 24.62
C HIS A 152 3.51 9.44 23.33
N GLY A 153 3.17 8.16 23.41
CA GLY A 153 3.23 7.25 22.26
C GLY A 153 2.58 7.90 21.05
N ARG A 154 3.34 8.04 19.96
CA ARG A 154 2.84 8.58 18.69
C ARG A 154 1.56 7.87 18.29
N THR A 155 0.61 8.62 17.76
CA THR A 155 -0.69 8.11 17.32
C THR A 155 -0.91 8.45 15.85
N LEU A 156 -1.76 7.69 15.19
CA LEU A 156 -2.13 7.96 13.80
C LEU A 156 -2.92 9.28 13.72
N TYR A 157 -2.58 10.10 12.75
CA TYR A 157 -3.39 11.20 12.27
C TYR A 157 -3.66 11.01 10.78
N THR A 158 -4.87 11.34 10.35
CA THR A 158 -5.25 11.40 8.95
C THR A 158 -5.65 12.83 8.59
N ALA A 159 -5.32 13.25 7.39
CA ALA A 159 -5.59 14.57 6.88
C ALA A 159 -6.15 14.48 5.47
N THR A 160 -7.14 15.31 5.18
CA THR A 160 -7.70 15.45 3.84
C THR A 160 -7.61 16.90 3.40
N ILE A 161 -7.26 17.12 2.13
CA ILE A 161 -7.18 18.45 1.50
C ILE A 161 -7.93 18.38 0.17
N VAL A 162 -8.76 19.39 -0.07
CA VAL A 162 -9.43 19.61 -1.35
C VAL A 162 -9.05 21.00 -1.84
N ASP A 163 -8.15 21.06 -2.81
CA ASP A 163 -7.74 22.31 -3.47
C ASP A 163 -8.47 22.41 -4.81
N VAL A 164 -9.42 23.35 -4.90
CA VAL A 164 -10.19 23.62 -6.12
C VAL A 164 -9.59 24.84 -6.81
N ARG A 165 -9.03 24.62 -8.00
CA ARG A 165 -8.53 25.66 -8.90
C ARG A 165 -9.42 25.79 -10.13
N VAL A 166 -9.19 26.84 -10.92
CA VAL A 166 -10.01 27.18 -12.09
C VAL A 166 -10.03 26.07 -13.15
N ASP A 167 -8.93 25.33 -13.27
CA ASP A 167 -8.68 24.33 -14.30
C ASP A 167 -8.43 22.92 -13.73
N GLN A 168 -8.47 22.75 -12.41
CA GLN A 168 -8.13 21.49 -11.77
C GLN A 168 -8.72 21.38 -10.36
N ILE A 169 -9.20 20.19 -10.02
CA ILE A 169 -9.47 19.80 -8.63
C ILE A 169 -8.35 18.87 -8.18
N HIS A 170 -7.71 19.19 -7.06
CA HIS A 170 -6.65 18.39 -6.45
C HIS A 170 -7.09 17.90 -5.07
N HIS A 171 -7.24 16.60 -4.93
CA HIS A 171 -7.52 15.94 -3.65
C HIS A 171 -6.26 15.32 -3.10
N VAL A 172 -6.06 15.47 -1.78
CA VAL A 172 -4.98 14.83 -1.04
C VAL A 172 -5.58 14.11 0.16
N TYR A 173 -5.16 12.86 0.35
CA TYR A 173 -5.34 12.12 1.59
C TYR A 173 -3.96 11.80 2.15
N HIS A 174 -3.75 12.07 3.43
CA HIS A 174 -2.46 11.88 4.08
C HIS A 174 -2.64 11.20 5.43
N ALA A 175 -1.88 10.16 5.72
CA ALA A 175 -1.86 9.50 7.04
C ALA A 175 -0.45 9.51 7.61
N MET A 176 -0.30 9.95 8.86
CA MET A 176 1.01 10.20 9.48
C MET A 176 1.00 9.85 10.97
N MET A 177 2.16 9.57 11.53
CA MET A 177 2.35 9.42 12.98
C MET A 177 2.77 10.74 13.61
N ALA A 178 2.05 11.18 14.65
CA ALA A 178 2.40 12.36 15.42
C ALA A 178 2.05 12.19 16.91
N CYS A 179 2.74 12.92 17.78
CA CYS A 179 2.50 12.98 19.21
C CYS A 179 1.20 13.74 19.51
N ASP A 180 0.90 14.80 18.74
CA ASP A 180 -0.30 15.61 18.88
C ASP A 180 -0.76 16.24 17.55
N LEU A 181 -1.91 16.92 17.61
CA LEU A 181 -2.50 17.60 16.45
C LEU A 181 -1.63 18.77 15.95
N ALA A 182 -0.88 19.43 16.83
CA ALA A 182 -0.04 20.56 16.47
C ALA A 182 1.17 20.09 15.65
N GLU A 183 1.80 18.99 16.03
CA GLU A 183 2.84 18.32 15.26
C GLU A 183 2.30 17.83 13.92
N ALA A 184 1.15 17.15 13.88
CA ALA A 184 0.53 16.71 12.63
C ALA A 184 0.28 17.89 11.66
N ARG A 185 -0.25 19.01 12.15
CA ARG A 185 -0.41 20.24 11.35
C ARG A 185 0.94 20.85 10.95
N GLY A 186 1.96 20.76 11.80
CA GLY A 186 3.33 21.18 11.47
C GLY A 186 3.92 20.41 10.30
N LEU A 187 3.78 19.08 10.31
CA LEU A 187 4.23 18.19 9.23
C LEU A 187 3.53 18.51 7.90
N LEU A 188 2.21 18.72 7.92
CA LEU A 188 1.46 19.14 6.74
C LEU A 188 1.95 20.48 6.18
N ARG A 189 2.24 21.46 7.05
CA ARG A 189 2.75 22.79 6.63
C ARG A 189 4.12 22.69 5.97
N LEU A 190 5.00 21.81 6.47
CA LEU A 190 6.31 21.57 5.87
C LEU A 190 6.18 20.97 4.47
N ARG A 191 5.24 20.05 4.28
CA ARG A 191 5.07 19.29 3.04
C ARG A 191 4.28 20.05 1.97
N TYR A 192 3.16 20.65 2.32
CA TYR A 192 2.22 21.29 1.38
C TYR A 192 2.25 22.81 1.40
N GLY A 193 3.07 23.40 2.28
CA GLY A 193 3.05 24.82 2.55
C GLY A 193 1.88 25.22 3.46
N ARG A 194 1.97 26.44 3.99
CA ARG A 194 1.03 26.93 5.01
C ARG A 194 -0.42 26.99 4.53
N GLN A 195 -0.63 27.44 3.30
CA GLN A 195 -1.97 27.69 2.75
C GLN A 195 -2.80 26.41 2.64
N LEU A 196 -2.23 25.34 2.06
CA LEU A 196 -2.93 24.07 1.91
C LEU A 196 -3.09 23.33 3.25
N ALA A 197 -2.07 23.38 4.12
CA ALA A 197 -2.14 22.75 5.43
C ALA A 197 -3.15 23.41 6.39
N ASP A 198 -3.39 24.73 6.25
CA ASP A 198 -4.42 25.42 7.03
C ASP A 198 -5.84 25.04 6.56
N GLN A 199 -6.01 24.63 5.30
CA GLN A 199 -7.27 24.11 4.75
C GLN A 199 -7.50 22.62 5.04
N ALA A 200 -6.47 21.91 5.48
CA ALA A 200 -6.56 20.49 5.76
C ALA A 200 -7.53 20.18 6.91
N GLU A 201 -8.43 19.23 6.67
CA GLU A 201 -9.19 18.58 7.73
C GLU A 201 -8.32 17.48 8.33
N VAL A 202 -7.84 17.70 9.56
CA VAL A 202 -6.93 16.79 10.26
C VAL A 202 -7.64 16.14 11.43
N ARG A 203 -7.54 14.82 11.53
CA ARG A 203 -8.21 14.01 12.55
C ARG A 203 -7.25 12.99 13.14
N ARG A 204 -7.45 12.65 14.41
CA ARG A 204 -6.76 11.52 15.06
C ARG A 204 -7.40 10.19 14.62
N GLY A 205 -6.58 9.21 14.28
CA GLY A 205 -6.98 7.87 13.85
C GLY A 205 -7.46 7.82 12.40
N TYR A 206 -8.08 6.70 12.03
CA TYR A 206 -8.66 6.45 10.71
C TYR A 206 -10.20 6.46 10.78
N ASP A 207 -10.85 6.89 9.71
CA ASP A 207 -12.32 6.96 9.57
C ASP A 207 -12.65 6.55 8.16
N ALA A 208 -13.10 5.30 8.06
CA ALA A 208 -13.51 4.69 6.81
C ALA A 208 -14.80 5.31 6.23
N SER A 209 -15.52 6.15 6.98
CA SER A 209 -16.71 6.83 6.50
C SER A 209 -16.43 8.22 5.90
N ASN A 210 -15.22 8.74 6.04
CA ASN A 210 -14.84 10.01 5.42
C ASN A 210 -14.92 9.87 3.88
N PRO A 211 -15.61 10.78 3.16
CA PRO A 211 -15.83 10.64 1.71
C PRO A 211 -14.54 10.55 0.90
N LEU A 212 -13.50 11.30 1.27
CA LEU A 212 -12.22 11.24 0.59
C LEU A 212 -11.47 9.95 0.92
N ALA A 213 -11.54 9.49 2.17
CA ALA A 213 -11.01 8.19 2.53
C ALA A 213 -11.66 7.06 1.71
N VAL A 214 -12.99 7.04 1.60
CA VAL A 214 -13.74 6.05 0.79
C VAL A 214 -13.32 6.10 -0.68
N SER A 215 -13.08 7.29 -1.22
CA SER A 215 -12.76 7.46 -2.65
C SER A 215 -11.29 7.21 -3.00
N MET A 216 -10.36 7.48 -2.08
CA MET A 216 -8.92 7.50 -2.36
C MET A 216 -8.18 6.33 -1.72
N VAL A 217 -8.64 5.86 -0.56
CA VAL A 217 -7.96 4.82 0.20
C VAL A 217 -8.58 3.47 -0.18
N SER A 218 -7.75 2.52 -0.64
CA SER A 218 -8.24 1.17 -0.91
C SER A 218 -8.65 0.47 0.39
N ASP A 219 -9.54 -0.53 0.29
CA ASP A 219 -10.01 -1.28 1.48
C ASP A 219 -8.85 -1.90 2.28
N ALA A 220 -7.80 -2.38 1.59
CA ALA A 220 -6.60 -2.93 2.21
C ALA A 220 -5.80 -1.86 3.00
N MET A 221 -5.62 -0.68 2.42
CA MET A 221 -4.96 0.44 3.11
C MET A 221 -5.82 0.92 4.28
N GLY A 222 -7.13 0.97 4.12
CA GLY A 222 -8.06 1.27 5.19
C GLY A 222 -7.93 0.29 6.36
N ALA A 223 -7.79 -1.01 6.08
CA ALA A 223 -7.54 -2.02 7.09
C ALA A 223 -6.19 -1.80 7.81
N ILE A 224 -5.12 -1.46 7.09
CA ILE A 224 -3.82 -1.13 7.69
C ILE A 224 -3.93 0.10 8.60
N LEU A 225 -4.56 1.17 8.12
CA LEU A 225 -4.75 2.39 8.90
C LEU A 225 -5.63 2.14 10.13
N ALA A 226 -6.65 1.29 10.03
CA ALA A 226 -7.46 0.86 11.18
C ALA A 226 -6.62 0.07 12.20
N MET A 227 -5.76 -0.87 11.74
CA MET A 227 -4.85 -1.61 12.61
C MET A 227 -3.87 -0.69 13.32
N VAL A 228 -3.24 0.25 12.60
CA VAL A 228 -2.31 1.24 13.18
C VAL A 228 -3.03 2.18 14.14
N ALA A 229 -4.26 2.64 13.81
CA ALA A 229 -5.06 3.43 14.73
C ALA A 229 -5.37 2.69 16.03
N SER A 230 -5.66 1.38 15.95
CA SER A 230 -5.97 0.54 17.10
C SER A 230 -4.74 0.16 17.94
N ASN A 231 -3.58 0.03 17.31
CA ASN A 231 -2.30 -0.23 17.97
C ASN A 231 -1.16 0.64 17.39
N PRO A 232 -1.05 1.90 17.86
CA PRO A 232 -0.08 2.86 17.35
C PRO A 232 1.40 2.54 17.66
N GLN A 233 1.66 1.53 18.49
CA GLN A 233 3.01 1.06 18.83
C GLN A 233 3.40 -0.19 18.04
N SER A 234 2.54 -0.64 17.11
CA SER A 234 2.86 -1.77 16.24
C SER A 234 3.98 -1.43 15.26
N ALA A 235 4.68 -2.45 14.76
CA ALA A 235 5.71 -2.27 13.73
C ALA A 235 5.16 -1.66 12.42
N LEU A 236 3.85 -1.72 12.18
CA LEU A 236 3.20 -1.08 11.03
C LEU A 236 3.09 0.44 11.18
N ALA A 237 3.16 0.95 12.42
CA ALA A 237 3.15 2.37 12.70
C ALA A 237 4.53 3.01 12.53
N GLU A 238 5.60 2.20 12.59
CA GLU A 238 6.96 2.71 12.49
C GLU A 238 7.23 3.27 11.09
N GLY A 239 7.56 4.56 11.02
CA GLY A 239 7.83 5.25 9.76
C GLY A 239 6.61 5.47 8.86
N LEU A 240 5.38 5.21 9.33
CA LEU A 240 4.17 5.41 8.53
C LEU A 240 3.97 6.88 8.17
N ASP A 241 4.17 7.19 6.90
CA ASP A 241 3.84 8.45 6.21
C ASP A 241 3.26 8.07 4.84
N LEU A 242 1.93 8.12 4.73
CA LEU A 242 1.20 7.74 3.52
C LEU A 242 0.57 8.98 2.89
N GLN A 243 0.79 9.15 1.59
CA GLN A 243 0.22 10.24 0.82
C GLN A 243 -0.42 9.71 -0.46
N LEU A 244 -1.69 10.03 -0.65
CA LEU A 244 -2.45 9.73 -1.85
C LEU A 244 -2.94 11.04 -2.45
N GLU A 245 -2.80 11.17 -3.77
CA GLU A 245 -3.23 12.35 -4.50
C GLU A 245 -4.07 11.97 -5.70
N SER A 246 -5.09 12.77 -5.99
CA SER A 246 -5.85 12.67 -7.22
C SER A 246 -6.05 14.06 -7.83
N ARG A 247 -5.88 14.15 -9.15
CA ARG A 247 -6.02 15.40 -9.90
C ARG A 247 -7.03 15.19 -11.02
N PHE A 248 -8.07 16.00 -11.03
CA PHE A 248 -9.12 15.97 -12.03
C PHE A 248 -9.08 17.25 -12.86
N ALA A 249 -9.18 17.10 -14.18
CA ALA A 249 -9.62 18.19 -15.03
C ALA A 249 -11.15 18.34 -14.88
N PRO A 250 -11.69 19.56 -14.84
CA PRO A 250 -13.13 19.81 -14.75
C PRO A 250 -13.91 19.28 -15.95
#